data_AF-A0A2C9JX14-F1
#
_entry.id   AF-A0A2C9JX14-F1
#
_cell.length_a   1.000
_cell.length_b   1.000
_cell.length_c   1.000
_cell.angle_alpha   90.00
_cell.angle_beta   90.00
_cell.angle_gamma   90.00
#
_symmetry.space_group_name_H-M   'P 1'
#
loop_
_entity.id
_entity.type
_entity.pdbx_description
1 polymer ?
#
loop_
_entity_poly.entity_id
_entity_poly.type
_entity_poly.pdbx_seq_one_letter_code
_entity_poly.pdbx_strand_id
1 'polypeptide(L)'
;MLLASWLQTVFYHQHYHLAMTSGMRMKTALQVAIYKKGLWIDNYGQRSCTTGEVVNLMSVDCQRVQDMMSYTWMVWSIPLQVFLAVYFLWNTLGLPVLAGLGLLVLLVPLNAFIAYKQQKLQRQNLFWKDKRVKMVNEVLGGIKVLKLYAWEESFQKKILALRQREVCVLTKLAWLNAISIFIWTCAPYLVCLASFATYLAVYPTSALTADMAFVTLALFNILQFPISFIPEDGFIHNTGR
;
A
#
# COMPACT_ATOMS: atom_id res chain seq x y z
N MET A 1 12.47 -30.01 4.51
CA MET A 1 12.40 -28.56 4.17
C MET A 1 12.18 -28.32 2.67
N LEU A 2 12.99 -28.89 1.76
CA LEU A 2 12.89 -28.63 0.32
C LEU A 2 11.52 -28.98 -0.29
N LEU A 3 10.97 -30.17 -0.03
CA LEU A 3 9.63 -30.56 -0.50
C LEU A 3 8.52 -29.65 0.03
N ALA A 4 8.61 -29.23 1.30
CA ALA A 4 7.62 -28.33 1.89
C ALA A 4 7.64 -26.95 1.22
N SER A 5 8.83 -26.39 0.95
CA SER A 5 8.98 -25.12 0.23
C SER A 5 8.48 -25.22 -1.21
N TRP A 6 8.71 -26.34 -1.89
CA TRP A 6 8.18 -26.58 -3.23
C TRP A 6 6.66 -26.64 -3.24
N LEU A 7 6.06 -27.44 -2.36
CA LEU A 7 4.61 -27.54 -2.22
C LEU A 7 4.00 -26.18 -1.88
N GLN A 8 4.57 -25.46 -0.92
CA GLN A 8 4.15 -24.10 -0.56
C GLN A 8 4.16 -23.17 -1.79
N THR A 9 5.25 -23.18 -2.56
CA THR A 9 5.39 -22.33 -3.75
C THR A 9 4.36 -22.69 -4.82
N VAL A 10 4.14 -23.98 -5.08
CA VAL A 10 3.15 -24.45 -6.07
C VAL A 10 1.74 -24.07 -5.64
N PHE A 11 1.36 -24.34 -4.40
CA PHE A 11 0.03 -23.98 -3.88
C PHE A 11 -0.20 -22.47 -3.89
N TYR A 12 0.81 -21.67 -3.50
CA TYR A 12 0.72 -20.22 -3.52
C TYR A 12 0.48 -19.68 -4.94
N HIS A 13 1.25 -20.14 -5.93
CA HIS A 13 1.10 -19.70 -7.31
C HIS A 13 -0.22 -20.20 -7.92
N GLN A 14 -0.63 -21.42 -7.63
CA GLN A 14 -1.90 -21.96 -8.12
C GLN A 14 -3.08 -21.18 -7.54
N HIS A 15 -3.05 -20.86 -6.25
CA HIS A 15 -4.04 -20.00 -5.61
C HIS A 15 -4.08 -18.62 -6.27
N TYR A 16 -2.93 -17.98 -6.44
CA TYR A 16 -2.82 -16.67 -7.07
C TYR A 16 -3.38 -16.65 -8.50
N HIS A 17 -3.07 -17.68 -9.29
CA HIS A 17 -3.60 -17.85 -10.64
C HIS A 17 -5.13 -18.02 -10.64
N LEU A 18 -5.68 -18.83 -9.73
CA LEU A 18 -7.13 -19.00 -9.59
C LEU A 18 -7.83 -17.70 -9.15
N ALA A 19 -7.23 -16.96 -8.21
CA ALA A 19 -7.75 -15.67 -7.77
C ALA A 19 -7.76 -14.65 -8.92
N MET A 20 -6.66 -14.55 -9.68
CA MET A 20 -6.57 -13.63 -10.81
C MET A 20 -7.56 -13.98 -11.94
N THR A 21 -7.68 -15.27 -12.26
CA THR A 21 -8.63 -15.73 -13.30
C THR A 21 -10.09 -15.55 -12.90
N SER A 22 -10.45 -15.79 -11.64
CA SER A 22 -11.79 -15.50 -11.14
C SER A 22 -12.09 -14.00 -11.12
N GLY A 23 -11.13 -13.16 -10.72
CA GLY A 23 -11.24 -11.70 -10.80
C GLY A 23 -11.45 -11.20 -12.23
N MET A 24 -10.69 -11.71 -13.20
CA MET A 24 -10.87 -11.38 -14.62
C MET A 24 -12.27 -11.77 -15.12
N ARG A 25 -12.75 -12.98 -14.80
CA ARG A 25 -14.10 -13.43 -15.18
C ARG A 25 -15.19 -12.54 -14.59
N MET A 26 -15.05 -12.13 -13.32
CA MET A 26 -15.98 -11.21 -12.66
C MET A 26 -16.02 -9.84 -13.35
N LYS A 27 -14.85 -9.26 -13.68
CA LYS A 27 -14.76 -7.99 -14.42
C LYS A 27 -15.47 -8.08 -15.76
N THR A 28 -15.21 -9.12 -16.55
CA THR A 28 -15.86 -9.28 -17.85
C THR A 28 -17.37 -9.44 -17.72
N ALA A 29 -17.84 -10.23 -16.73
CA ALA A 29 -19.27 -10.40 -16.47
C ALA A 29 -19.95 -9.08 -16.09
N LEU A 30 -19.31 -8.27 -15.23
CA LEU A 30 -19.80 -6.95 -14.84
C LEU A 30 -19.84 -5.98 -16.02
N GLN A 31 -18.80 -5.93 -16.85
CA GLN A 31 -18.78 -5.10 -18.05
C GLN A 31 -19.90 -5.47 -19.02
N VAL A 32 -20.13 -6.77 -19.25
CA VAL A 32 -21.25 -7.25 -20.08
C VAL A 32 -22.60 -6.90 -19.46
N ALA A 33 -22.76 -7.02 -18.14
CA ALA A 33 -23.98 -6.68 -17.44
C ALA A 33 -24.29 -5.17 -17.51
N ILE A 34 -23.27 -4.32 -17.32
CA ILE A 34 -23.39 -2.85 -17.45
C ILE A 34 -23.74 -2.49 -18.90
N TYR A 35 -23.07 -3.09 -19.87
CA TYR A 35 -23.35 -2.87 -21.29
C TYR A 35 -24.79 -3.24 -21.64
N LYS A 36 -25.23 -4.44 -21.24
CA LYS A 36 -26.63 -4.87 -21.40
C LYS A 36 -27.58 -3.90 -20.70
N LYS A 37 -27.33 -3.51 -19.45
CA LYS A 37 -28.20 -2.57 -18.75
C LYS A 37 -28.27 -1.20 -19.44
N GLY A 38 -27.18 -0.74 -20.03
CA GLY A 38 -27.12 0.48 -20.84
C GLY A 38 -28.02 0.44 -22.07
N LEU A 39 -28.23 -0.73 -22.69
CA LEU A 39 -29.13 -0.89 -23.85
C LEU A 39 -30.62 -0.83 -23.49
N TRP A 40 -30.98 -1.09 -22.23
CA TRP A 40 -32.37 -1.17 -21.76
C TRP A 40 -32.75 -0.03 -20.80
N ILE A 41 -31.88 0.98 -20.65
CA ILE A 41 -32.14 2.09 -19.74
C ILE A 41 -33.17 3.04 -20.36
N ASP A 42 -34.16 3.45 -19.57
CA ASP A 42 -35.18 4.40 -20.01
C ASP A 42 -34.62 5.83 -20.08
N ASN A 43 -35.29 6.72 -20.82
CA ASN A 43 -34.83 8.09 -21.07
C ASN A 43 -34.59 8.91 -19.78
N TYR A 44 -35.33 8.62 -18.71
CA TYR A 44 -35.11 9.22 -17.39
C TYR A 44 -33.79 8.76 -16.75
N GLY A 45 -33.48 7.46 -16.83
CA GLY A 45 -32.21 6.91 -16.36
C GLY A 45 -31.02 7.38 -17.20
N GLN A 46 -31.22 7.55 -18.51
CA GLN A 46 -30.18 8.08 -19.42
C GLN A 46 -29.85 9.56 -19.16
N ARG A 47 -30.80 10.35 -18.66
CA ARG A 47 -30.54 11.72 -18.18
C ARG A 47 -29.84 11.77 -16.83
N SER A 48 -29.98 10.71 -16.04
CA SER A 48 -29.42 10.60 -14.69
C SER A 48 -27.98 10.07 -14.68
N CYS A 49 -27.59 9.29 -15.69
CA CYS A 49 -26.24 8.76 -15.86
C CYS A 49 -25.62 9.25 -17.17
N THR A 50 -24.53 9.99 -17.07
CA THR A 50 -23.78 10.47 -18.23
C THR A 50 -22.98 9.33 -18.87
N THR A 51 -22.71 9.43 -20.18
CA THR A 51 -21.84 8.48 -20.89
C THR A 51 -20.46 8.36 -20.22
N GLY A 52 -19.94 9.46 -19.65
CA GLY A 52 -18.67 9.47 -18.92
C GLY A 52 -18.72 8.63 -17.64
N GLU A 53 -19.81 8.69 -16.88
CA GLU A 53 -19.99 7.87 -15.68
C GLU A 53 -20.08 6.38 -16.01
N VAL A 54 -20.77 6.01 -17.09
CA VAL A 54 -20.86 4.60 -17.54
C VAL A 54 -19.49 4.08 -17.96
N VAL A 55 -18.70 4.87 -18.69
CA VAL A 55 -17.33 4.50 -19.07
C VAL A 55 -16.43 4.37 -17.84
N ASN A 56 -16.57 5.26 -16.85
CA ASN A 56 -15.84 5.17 -15.58
C ASN A 56 -16.23 3.90 -14.81
N LEU A 57 -17.52 3.55 -14.75
CA LEU A 57 -18.01 2.34 -14.10
C LEU A 57 -17.41 1.07 -14.75
N MET A 58 -17.37 1.01 -16.09
CA MET A 58 -16.79 -0.12 -16.82
C MET A 58 -15.26 -0.22 -16.71
N SER A 59 -14.54 0.90 -16.57
CA SER A 59 -13.08 0.95 -16.61
C SER A 59 -12.42 0.98 -15.24
N VAL A 60 -12.91 1.80 -14.32
CA VAL A 60 -12.34 1.98 -12.97
C VAL A 60 -12.99 1.05 -11.98
N ASP A 61 -14.32 1.03 -11.88
CA ASP A 61 -14.99 0.28 -10.81
C ASP A 61 -14.94 -1.24 -11.07
N CYS A 62 -15.13 -1.68 -12.31
CA CYS A 62 -14.92 -3.09 -12.66
C CYS A 62 -13.46 -3.55 -12.43
N GLN A 63 -12.47 -2.68 -12.63
CA GLN A 63 -11.07 -3.00 -12.33
C GLN A 63 -10.86 -3.15 -10.83
N ARG A 64 -11.40 -2.23 -10.02
CA ARG A 64 -11.34 -2.34 -8.55
C ARG A 64 -11.96 -3.64 -8.05
N VAL A 65 -13.08 -4.08 -8.62
CA VAL A 65 -13.69 -5.36 -8.24
C VAL A 65 -12.77 -6.54 -8.57
N GLN A 66 -12.11 -6.55 -9.73
CA GLN A 66 -11.10 -7.57 -10.05
C GLN A 66 -9.95 -7.56 -9.02
N ASP A 67 -9.46 -6.38 -8.65
CA ASP A 67 -8.37 -6.25 -7.70
C ASP A 67 -8.80 -6.78 -6.32
N MET A 68 -9.99 -6.41 -5.84
CA MET A 68 -10.56 -6.91 -4.57
C MET A 68 -10.67 -8.44 -4.51
N MET A 69 -11.04 -9.09 -5.61
CA MET A 69 -11.10 -10.56 -5.67
C MET A 69 -9.75 -11.21 -5.41
N SER A 70 -8.66 -10.55 -5.81
CA SER A 70 -7.29 -11.03 -5.58
C SER A 70 -6.87 -10.93 -4.10
N TYR A 71 -7.43 -9.98 -3.35
CA TYR A 71 -7.11 -9.77 -1.92
C TYR A 71 -8.10 -10.41 -0.94
N THR A 72 -9.24 -10.92 -1.41
CA THR A 72 -10.31 -11.46 -0.55
C THR A 72 -9.82 -12.58 0.37
N TRP A 73 -8.93 -13.45 -0.11
CA TRP A 73 -8.33 -14.52 0.69
C TRP A 73 -7.53 -13.99 1.89
N MET A 74 -6.89 -12.84 1.71
CA MET A 74 -6.00 -12.25 2.68
C MET A 74 -6.75 -11.82 3.95
N VAL A 75 -8.03 -11.46 3.84
CA VAL A 75 -8.87 -10.98 4.95
C VAL A 75 -8.94 -11.99 6.10
N TRP A 76 -9.02 -13.28 5.80
CA TRP A 76 -9.09 -14.34 6.82
C TRP A 76 -7.74 -15.04 7.02
N SER A 77 -6.89 -15.08 5.99
CA SER A 77 -5.55 -15.67 6.08
C SER A 77 -4.64 -14.87 7.00
N ILE A 78 -4.71 -13.53 7.01
CA ILE A 78 -3.90 -12.68 7.87
C ILE A 78 -4.16 -12.95 9.36
N PRO A 79 -5.42 -12.91 9.86
CA PRO A 79 -5.71 -13.21 11.26
C PRO A 79 -5.20 -14.60 11.69
N LEU A 80 -5.38 -15.61 10.84
CA LEU A 80 -4.92 -16.97 11.11
C LEU A 80 -3.39 -17.05 11.18
N GLN A 81 -2.69 -16.38 10.27
CA GLN A 81 -1.22 -16.29 10.26
C GLN A 81 -0.68 -15.60 11.51
N VAL A 82 -1.29 -14.48 11.92
CA VAL A 82 -0.93 -13.76 13.15
C VAL A 82 -1.13 -14.66 14.37
N PHE A 83 -2.27 -15.32 14.47
CA PHE A 83 -2.57 -16.22 15.60
C PHE A 83 -1.55 -17.37 15.71
N LEU A 84 -1.29 -18.07 14.61
CA LEU A 84 -0.34 -19.19 14.59
C LEU A 84 1.09 -18.73 14.89
N ALA A 85 1.52 -17.59 14.32
CA ALA A 85 2.85 -17.05 14.57
C ALA A 85 3.05 -16.68 16.04
N VAL A 86 2.07 -16.00 16.66
CA VAL A 86 2.10 -15.65 18.09
C VAL A 86 2.09 -16.91 18.96
N TYR A 87 1.29 -17.92 18.60
CA TYR A 87 1.25 -19.20 19.31
C TYR A 87 2.62 -19.92 19.30
N PHE A 88 3.26 -20.03 18.13
CA PHE A 88 4.59 -20.65 18.03
C PHE A 88 5.69 -19.81 18.70
N LEU A 89 5.60 -18.48 18.64
CA LEU A 89 6.51 -17.61 19.40
C LEU A 89 6.37 -17.86 20.89
N TRP A 90 5.14 -17.93 21.41
CA TRP A 90 4.88 -18.22 22.82
C TRP A 90 5.47 -19.56 23.25
N ASN A 91 5.33 -20.60 22.41
CA ASN A 91 5.87 -21.93 22.70
C ASN A 91 7.41 -21.98 22.68
N THR A 92 8.07 -21.09 21.92
CA THR A 92 9.54 -21.09 21.78
C THR A 92 10.24 -20.26 22.84
N LEU A 93 9.72 -19.08 23.17
CA LEU A 93 10.36 -18.13 24.09
C LEU A 93 9.61 -17.93 25.42
N GLY A 94 8.31 -18.23 25.49
CA GLY A 94 7.47 -17.98 26.66
C GLY A 94 7.12 -16.50 26.88
N LEU A 95 7.11 -16.04 28.14
CA LEU A 95 6.76 -14.66 28.49
C LEU A 95 7.59 -13.56 27.79
N PRO A 96 8.91 -13.70 27.57
CA PRO A 96 9.74 -12.72 26.86
C PRO A 96 9.24 -12.28 25.48
N VAL A 97 8.41 -13.09 24.82
CA VAL A 97 7.76 -12.73 23.54
C VAL A 97 6.93 -11.46 23.65
N LEU A 98 6.36 -11.19 24.82
CA LEU A 98 5.52 -10.01 25.05
C LEU A 98 6.29 -8.70 24.83
N ALA A 99 7.60 -8.68 25.07
CA ALA A 99 8.43 -7.51 24.78
C ALA A 99 8.55 -7.24 23.27
N GLY A 100 8.76 -8.30 22.48
CA GLY A 100 8.77 -8.22 21.02
C GLY A 100 7.42 -7.83 20.44
N LEU A 101 6.34 -8.45 20.93
CA LEU A 101 4.97 -8.10 20.53
C LEU A 101 4.62 -6.65 20.92
N GLY A 102 5.05 -6.19 22.09
CA GLY A 102 4.88 -4.79 22.51
C GLY A 102 5.55 -3.81 21.54
N LEU A 103 6.77 -4.13 21.09
CA LEU A 103 7.48 -3.31 20.09
C LEU A 103 6.79 -3.35 18.72
N LEU A 104 6.25 -4.51 18.31
CA LEU A 104 5.44 -4.62 17.09
C LEU A 104 4.15 -3.80 17.17
N VAL A 105 3.45 -3.83 18.31
CA VAL A 105 2.25 -3.01 18.54
C VAL A 105 2.60 -1.52 18.51
N LEU A 106 3.77 -1.12 19.00
CA LEU A 106 4.26 0.27 18.95
C LEU A 106 4.61 0.71 17.52
N LEU A 107 5.06 -0.20 16.66
CA LEU A 107 5.32 0.10 15.24
C LEU A 107 4.04 0.41 14.45
N VAL A 108 2.88 -0.12 14.85
CA VAL A 108 1.58 0.14 14.20
C VAL A 108 1.21 1.64 14.18
N PRO A 109 1.12 2.36 15.31
CA PRO A 109 0.79 3.79 15.31
C PRO A 109 1.88 4.65 14.67
N LEU A 110 3.16 4.26 14.79
CA LEU A 110 4.27 4.94 14.11
C LEU A 110 4.08 4.89 12.59
N ASN A 111 3.76 3.71 12.07
CA ASN A 111 3.48 3.51 10.65
C ASN A 111 2.24 4.29 10.19
N ALA A 112 1.15 4.26 10.97
CA ALA A 112 -0.05 5.05 10.67
C ALA A 112 0.25 6.55 10.60
N PHE A 113 1.08 7.07 11.51
CA PHE A 113 1.51 8.47 11.50
C PHE A 113 2.35 8.82 10.25
N ILE A 114 3.29 7.96 9.88
CA ILE A 114 4.11 8.14 8.67
C ILE A 114 3.22 8.12 7.42
N ALA A 115 2.31 7.15 7.31
CA ALA A 115 1.36 7.05 6.21
C ALA A 115 0.48 8.30 6.10
N TYR A 116 -0.04 8.82 7.22
CA TYR A 116 -0.81 10.06 7.24
C TYR A 116 0.01 11.26 6.73
N LYS A 117 1.28 11.39 7.17
CA LYS A 117 2.17 12.47 6.70
C LYS A 117 2.50 12.33 5.21
N GLN A 118 2.75 11.11 4.74
CA GLN A 118 2.97 10.82 3.32
C GLN A 118 1.75 11.22 2.50
N GLN A 119 0.54 10.81 2.90
CA GLN A 119 -0.70 11.21 2.21
C GLN A 119 -0.88 12.73 2.17
N LYS A 120 -0.63 13.43 3.29
CA LYS A 120 -0.71 14.90 3.33
C LYS A 120 0.23 15.57 2.34
N LEU A 121 1.49 15.11 2.28
CA LEU A 121 2.46 15.64 1.32
C LEU A 121 2.12 15.23 -0.12
N GLN A 122 1.58 14.03 -0.36
CA GLN A 122 1.12 13.61 -1.68
C GLN A 122 0.00 14.51 -2.20
N ARG A 123 -0.97 14.88 -1.35
CA ARG A 123 -2.02 15.85 -1.72
C ARG A 123 -1.42 17.22 -2.07
N GLN A 124 -0.43 17.69 -1.32
CA GLN A 124 0.27 18.94 -1.64
C GLN A 124 1.05 18.86 -2.95
N ASN A 125 1.67 17.71 -3.24
CA ASN A 125 2.38 17.47 -4.49
C ASN A 125 1.43 17.53 -5.68
N LEU A 126 0.27 16.85 -5.58
CA LEU A 126 -0.78 16.90 -6.60
C LEU A 126 -1.25 18.34 -6.88
N PHE A 127 -1.46 19.15 -5.84
CA PHE A 127 -1.83 20.55 -5.99
C PHE A 127 -0.82 21.37 -6.82
N TRP A 128 0.49 21.24 -6.53
CA TRP A 128 1.53 21.95 -7.30
C TRP A 128 1.68 21.40 -8.70
N LYS A 129 1.59 20.08 -8.86
CA LYS A 129 1.61 19.39 -10.15
C LYS A 129 0.46 19.86 -11.05
N ASP A 130 -0.76 19.95 -10.53
CA ASP A 130 -1.93 20.41 -11.28
C ASP A 130 -1.76 21.86 -11.75
N LYS A 131 -1.28 22.76 -10.88
CA LYS A 131 -0.95 24.14 -11.26
C LYS A 131 0.09 24.22 -12.37
N ARG A 132 1.16 23.42 -12.28
CA ARG A 132 2.22 23.35 -13.30
C ARG A 132 1.64 22.85 -14.62
N VAL A 133 0.91 21.74 -14.61
CA VAL A 133 0.32 21.15 -15.82
C VAL A 133 -0.68 22.11 -16.46
N LYS A 134 -1.51 22.79 -15.67
CA LYS A 134 -2.42 23.82 -16.18
C LYS A 134 -1.67 24.96 -16.88
N MET A 135 -0.62 25.49 -16.25
CA MET A 135 0.20 26.56 -16.85
C MET A 135 0.89 26.11 -18.13
N VAL A 136 1.39 24.87 -18.18
CA VAL A 136 1.98 24.31 -19.40
C VAL A 136 0.93 24.21 -20.51
N ASN A 137 -0.30 23.77 -20.20
CA ASN A 137 -1.38 23.73 -21.18
C ASN A 137 -1.76 25.11 -21.72
N GLU A 138 -1.82 26.14 -20.86
CA GLU A 138 -2.06 27.53 -21.28
C GLU A 138 -0.95 28.06 -22.21
N VAL A 139 0.31 27.77 -21.90
CA VAL A 139 1.48 28.14 -22.72
C VAL A 139 1.43 27.45 -24.08
N LEU A 140 1.12 26.16 -24.13
CA LEU A 140 1.02 25.40 -25.38
C LEU A 140 -0.15 25.88 -26.24
N GLY A 141 -1.29 26.18 -25.64
CA GLY A 141 -2.44 26.75 -26.35
C GLY A 141 -2.16 28.12 -26.97
N GLY A 142 -1.30 28.93 -26.32
CA GLY A 142 -0.93 30.29 -26.77
C GLY A 142 0.44 30.42 -27.45
N ILE A 143 1.09 29.30 -27.84
CA ILE A 143 2.53 29.30 -28.14
C ILE A 143 2.95 30.27 -29.26
N LYS A 144 2.11 30.47 -30.28
CA LYS A 144 2.38 31.38 -31.40
C LYS A 144 2.49 32.83 -30.94
N VAL A 145 1.59 33.26 -30.04
CA VAL A 145 1.60 34.62 -29.47
C VAL A 145 2.83 34.81 -28.59
N LEU A 146 3.14 33.83 -27.72
CA LEU A 146 4.32 33.92 -26.85
C LEU A 146 5.63 34.07 -27.64
N LYS A 147 5.78 33.36 -28.77
CA LYS A 147 6.95 33.49 -29.65
C LYS A 147 7.00 34.82 -30.38
N LEU A 148 5.87 35.32 -30.86
CA LEU A 148 5.80 36.64 -31.52
C LEU A 148 6.26 37.79 -30.60
N TYR A 149 5.97 37.68 -29.30
CA TYR A 149 6.38 38.67 -28.29
C TYR A 149 7.68 38.31 -27.54
N ALA A 150 8.37 37.22 -27.91
CA ALA A 150 9.56 36.71 -27.22
C ALA A 150 9.37 36.53 -25.69
N TRP A 151 8.18 36.11 -25.24
CA TRP A 151 7.83 35.92 -23.82
C TRP A 151 8.18 34.54 -23.26
N GLU A 152 8.79 33.67 -24.07
CA GLU A 152 9.10 32.28 -23.72
C GLU A 152 9.93 32.16 -22.43
N GLU A 153 11.00 32.95 -22.29
CA GLU A 153 11.86 32.96 -21.08
C GLU A 153 11.09 33.37 -19.81
N SER A 154 10.15 34.31 -19.93
CA SER A 154 9.35 34.78 -18.79
C SER A 154 8.39 33.69 -18.31
N PHE A 155 7.71 33.00 -19.23
CA PHE A 155 6.83 31.88 -18.89
C PHE A 155 7.60 30.66 -18.41
N GLN A 156 8.78 30.39 -18.97
CA GLN A 156 9.68 29.34 -18.49
C GLN A 156 10.06 29.56 -17.02
N LYS A 157 10.44 30.79 -16.64
CA LYS A 157 10.74 31.13 -15.24
C LYS A 157 9.55 30.89 -14.32
N LYS A 158 8.32 31.21 -14.75
CA LYS A 158 7.09 30.93 -13.97
C LYS A 158 6.86 29.42 -13.79
N ILE A 159 7.03 28.62 -14.84
CA ILE A 159 6.90 27.15 -14.77
C ILE A 159 7.97 26.55 -13.85
N LEU A 160 9.21 27.01 -13.95
CA LEU A 160 10.31 26.56 -13.09
C LEU A 160 10.09 26.92 -11.62
N ALA A 161 9.50 28.09 -11.33
CA ALA A 161 9.13 28.45 -9.96
C ALA A 161 8.07 27.49 -9.37
N LEU A 162 7.09 27.05 -10.17
CA LEU A 162 6.14 26.01 -9.77
C LEU A 162 6.83 24.64 -9.57
N ARG A 163 7.71 24.27 -10.49
CA ARG A 163 8.52 23.04 -10.40
C ARG A 163 9.37 23.02 -9.14
N GLN A 164 9.95 24.15 -8.73
CA GLN A 164 10.75 24.22 -7.50
C GLN A 164 9.92 23.92 -6.26
N ARG A 165 8.65 24.39 -6.22
CA ARG A 165 7.72 24.07 -5.12
C ARG A 165 7.31 22.60 -5.12
N GLU A 166 7.03 22.04 -6.29
CA GLU A 166 6.76 20.60 -6.48
C GLU A 166 7.95 19.75 -5.99
N VAL A 167 9.17 20.07 -6.43
CA VAL A 167 10.41 19.38 -6.04
C VAL A 167 10.63 19.47 -4.53
N CYS A 168 10.41 20.61 -3.89
CA CYS A 168 10.52 20.73 -2.43
C CYS A 168 9.59 19.76 -1.69
N VAL A 169 8.35 19.58 -2.15
CA VAL A 169 7.41 18.61 -1.58
C VAL A 169 7.85 17.17 -1.88
N LEU A 170 8.29 16.90 -3.10
CA LEU A 170 8.84 15.59 -3.49
C LEU A 170 10.07 15.20 -2.65
N THR A 171 10.97 16.13 -2.36
CA THR A 171 12.12 15.88 -1.48
C THR A 171 11.66 15.50 -0.08
N LYS A 172 10.65 16.18 0.48
CA LYS A 172 10.08 15.82 1.79
C LYS A 172 9.44 14.43 1.76
N LEU A 173 8.73 14.08 0.68
CA LEU A 173 8.19 12.73 0.47
C LEU A 173 9.30 11.67 0.39
N ALA A 174 10.38 11.95 -0.35
CA ALA A 174 11.52 11.06 -0.48
C ALA A 174 12.19 10.80 0.88
N TRP A 175 12.40 11.85 1.69
CA TRP A 175 12.92 11.71 3.05
C TRP A 175 12.01 10.86 3.94
N LEU A 176 10.69 11.11 3.93
CA LEU A 176 9.76 10.27 4.69
C LEU A 176 9.75 8.82 4.22
N ASN A 177 9.86 8.59 2.92
CA ASN A 177 9.93 7.23 2.37
C ASN A 177 11.22 6.52 2.79
N ALA A 178 12.37 7.20 2.73
CA ALA A 178 13.64 6.67 3.21
C ALA A 178 13.60 6.30 4.71
N ILE A 179 13.02 7.17 5.54
CA ILE A 179 12.82 6.90 6.97
C ILE A 179 11.89 5.69 7.17
N SER A 180 10.80 5.60 6.41
CA SER A 180 9.88 4.45 6.47
C SER A 180 10.61 3.14 6.14
N ILE A 181 11.31 3.09 5.01
CA ILE A 181 12.08 1.91 4.58
C ILE A 181 13.11 1.53 5.64
N PHE A 182 13.81 2.50 6.23
CA PHE A 182 14.78 2.26 7.29
C PHE A 182 14.13 1.62 8.53
N ILE A 183 13.01 2.16 9.01
CA ILE A 183 12.27 1.61 10.15
C ILE A 183 11.84 0.17 9.87
N TRP A 184 11.28 -0.10 8.69
CA TRP A 184 10.82 -1.44 8.31
C TRP A 184 11.96 -2.45 8.15
N THR A 185 13.11 -2.01 7.65
CA THR A 185 14.30 -2.84 7.51
C THR A 185 14.92 -3.16 8.88
N CYS A 186 14.90 -2.21 9.82
CA CYS A 186 15.45 -2.38 11.16
C CYS A 186 14.48 -3.06 12.14
N ALA A 187 13.17 -3.01 11.89
CA ALA A 187 12.13 -3.56 12.76
C ALA A 187 12.37 -5.02 13.22
N PRO A 188 12.70 -6.00 12.36
CA PRO A 188 12.81 -7.39 12.81
C PRO A 188 14.01 -7.56 13.75
N TYR A 189 15.09 -6.80 13.54
CA TYR A 189 16.26 -6.80 14.42
C TYR A 189 15.94 -6.18 15.78
N LEU A 190 15.20 -5.07 15.81
CA LEU A 190 14.79 -4.42 17.07
C LEU A 190 13.85 -5.32 17.89
N VAL A 191 12.88 -5.97 17.23
CA VAL A 191 11.94 -6.89 17.86
C VAL A 191 12.65 -8.13 18.42
N CYS A 192 13.58 -8.71 17.64
CA CYS A 192 14.39 -9.83 18.11
C CYS A 192 15.28 -9.42 19.27
N LEU A 193 15.97 -8.28 19.18
CA LEU A 193 16.84 -7.76 20.24
C LEU A 193 16.06 -7.55 21.54
N ALA A 194 14.88 -6.94 21.49
CA ALA A 194 14.03 -6.75 22.66
C ALA A 194 13.59 -8.09 23.28
N SER A 195 13.20 -9.06 22.45
CA SER A 195 12.76 -10.39 22.92
C SER A 195 13.90 -11.19 23.53
N PHE A 196 15.09 -11.17 22.93
CA PHE A 196 16.25 -11.88 23.47
C PHE A 196 16.84 -11.20 24.70
N ALA A 197 16.87 -9.86 24.74
CA ALA A 197 17.32 -9.12 25.91
C ALA A 197 16.42 -9.39 27.13
N THR A 198 15.11 -9.42 26.93
CA THR A 198 14.16 -9.78 27.99
C THR A 198 14.23 -11.25 28.36
N TYR A 199 14.46 -12.16 27.41
CA TYR A 199 14.68 -13.58 27.70
C TYR A 199 15.89 -13.80 28.61
N LEU A 200 17.03 -13.18 28.31
CA LEU A 200 18.24 -13.27 29.13
C LEU A 200 18.07 -12.63 30.52
N ALA A 201 17.27 -11.57 30.62
CA ALA A 201 16.98 -10.91 31.89
C ALA A 201 16.05 -11.72 32.80
N VAL A 202 15.04 -12.40 32.23
CA VAL A 202 14.04 -13.17 32.98
C VAL A 202 14.54 -14.58 33.31
N TYR A 203 15.28 -15.21 32.40
CA TYR A 203 15.80 -16.57 32.57
C TYR A 203 17.34 -16.61 32.56
N PRO A 204 18.00 -16.11 33.63
CA PRO A 204 19.46 -16.02 33.67
C PRO A 204 20.17 -17.39 33.65
N THR A 205 19.46 -18.47 33.97
CA THR A 205 20.00 -19.85 33.98
C THR A 205 19.74 -20.62 32.68
N SER A 206 18.88 -20.12 31.80
CA SER A 206 18.53 -20.80 30.55
C SER A 206 19.32 -20.20 29.40
N ALA A 207 20.15 -21.02 28.75
CA ALA A 207 20.90 -20.57 27.57
C ALA A 207 19.95 -20.33 26.39
N LEU A 208 20.11 -19.20 25.71
CA LEU A 208 19.48 -18.95 24.41
C LEU A 208 20.16 -19.84 23.36
N THR A 209 19.49 -20.89 22.91
CA THR A 209 20.04 -21.79 21.88
C THR A 209 19.89 -21.17 20.49
N ALA A 210 20.80 -21.52 19.58
CA ALA A 210 20.77 -21.03 18.20
C ALA A 210 19.45 -21.39 17.50
N ASP A 211 18.90 -22.57 17.76
CA ASP A 211 17.61 -23.01 17.21
C ASP A 211 16.47 -22.07 17.61
N MET A 212 16.35 -21.74 18.91
CA MET A 212 15.36 -20.76 19.38
C MET A 212 15.55 -19.40 18.71
N ALA A 213 16.79 -18.93 18.58
CA ALA A 213 17.07 -17.64 17.97
C ALA A 213 16.68 -17.59 16.48
N PHE A 214 16.99 -18.64 15.70
CA PHE A 214 16.64 -18.68 14.28
C PHE A 214 15.13 -18.87 14.05
N VAL A 215 14.47 -19.72 14.84
CA VAL A 215 13.01 -19.94 14.74
C VAL A 215 12.25 -18.66 15.07
N THR A 216 12.64 -17.95 16.12
CA THR A 216 11.97 -16.70 16.55
C THR A 216 12.17 -15.58 15.55
N LEU A 217 13.38 -15.42 15.01
CA LEU A 217 13.66 -14.47 13.94
C LEU A 217 12.82 -14.76 12.69
N ALA A 218 12.70 -16.04 12.30
CA ALA A 218 11.86 -16.43 11.18
C ALA A 218 10.37 -16.12 11.42
N LEU A 219 9.86 -16.42 12.63
CA LEU A 219 8.47 -16.14 13.00
C LEU A 219 8.17 -14.63 13.05
N PHE A 220 9.09 -13.81 13.55
CA PHE A 220 8.93 -12.35 13.52
C PHE A 220 8.91 -11.80 12.10
N ASN A 221 9.78 -12.29 11.21
CA ASN A 221 9.76 -11.89 9.79
C ASN A 221 8.42 -12.23 9.11
N ILE A 222 7.83 -13.40 9.41
CA ILE A 222 6.52 -13.80 8.89
C ILE A 222 5.41 -12.86 9.40
N LEU A 223 5.54 -12.32 10.62
CA LEU A 223 4.54 -11.45 11.23
C LEU A 223 4.59 -10.01 10.70
N GLN A 224 5.69 -9.59 10.06
CA GLN A 224 5.80 -8.24 9.50
C GLN A 224 4.88 -7.99 8.31
N PHE A 225 4.70 -9.01 7.45
CA PHE A 225 3.86 -8.89 6.26
C PHE A 225 2.41 -8.48 6.63
N PRO A 226 1.70 -9.19 7.53
CA PRO A 226 0.41 -8.75 8.06
C PRO A 226 0.36 -7.30 8.56
N ILE A 227 1.38 -6.87 9.31
CA ILE A 227 1.41 -5.56 9.96
C ILE A 227 1.58 -4.44 8.92
N SER A 228 2.31 -4.71 7.84
CA SER A 228 2.49 -3.78 6.71
C SER A 228 1.23 -3.56 5.86
N PHE A 229 0.24 -4.47 5.93
CA PHE A 229 -1.05 -4.32 5.20
C PHE A 229 -2.09 -3.47 5.93
N ILE A 230 -2.04 -3.39 7.26
CA ILE A 230 -2.93 -2.56 8.08
C ILE A 230 -2.96 -1.05 7.70
N PRO A 231 -1.85 -0.38 7.30
CA PRO A 231 -1.90 1.04 6.91
C PRO A 231 -2.55 1.33 5.55
N GLU A 232 -2.63 0.37 4.63
CA GLU A 232 -3.10 0.66 3.26
C GLU A 232 -4.63 0.79 3.21
N ASP A 233 -5.39 -0.12 3.83
CA ASP A 233 -6.86 -0.11 3.71
C ASP A 233 -7.58 0.81 4.72
N GLY A 234 -6.94 1.16 5.84
CA GLY A 234 -7.61 1.88 6.94
C GLY A 234 -7.93 3.36 6.69
N PHE A 235 -7.35 3.99 5.66
CA PHE A 235 -7.47 5.45 5.46
C PHE A 235 -7.74 5.90 4.02
N ILE A 236 -7.97 4.99 3.07
CA ILE A 236 -8.28 5.33 1.67
C ILE A 236 -9.71 5.88 1.52
N HIS A 237 -10.56 5.80 2.56
CA HIS A 237 -11.95 6.24 2.44
C HIS A 237 -12.16 7.77 2.43
N ASN A 238 -11.12 8.60 2.53
CA ASN A 238 -11.28 10.07 2.60
C ASN A 238 -10.39 10.88 1.64
N THR A 239 -10.17 10.34 0.44
CA THR A 239 -9.66 11.09 -0.72
C THR A 239 -10.45 10.72 -1.96
N GLY A 240 -11.53 11.46 -2.25
CA GLY A 240 -12.18 11.34 -3.55
C GLY A 240 -13.68 11.59 -3.58
N ARG A 241 -14.19 12.54 -2.79
CA ARG A 241 -15.27 13.47 -3.18
C ARG A 241 -15.00 14.81 -2.51
#